data_AF-B9EQA8-F1
#
_entry.id   AF-B9EQA8-F1
#
_cell.length_a   1.000
_cell.length_b   1.000
_cell.length_c   1.000
_cell.angle_alpha   90.00
_cell.angle_beta   90.00
_cell.angle_gamma   90.00
#
_symmetry.space_group_name_H-M   'P 1'
#
loop_
_entity.id
_entity.type
_entity.pdbx_description
1 polymer ?
#
loop_
_entity_poly.entity_id
_entity_poly.type
_entity_poly.pdbx_seq_one_letter_code
_entity_poly.pdbx_strand_id
1 'polypeptide(L)'
;MLTILALASVVLLGIVPQQSEAIVIYTGWERHALVGSDIRLSCSFFSWRWTSDDVTFSWSYRPDGARDAISTFHSHGEGDDEEEDKGG
;
A
#
# COMPACT_ATOMS: atom_id res chain seq x y z
N MET A 1 -32.60 4.77 29.54
CA MET A 1 -31.13 4.58 29.70
C MET A 1 -30.58 3.58 28.69
N LEU A 2 -31.13 2.36 28.59
CA LEU A 2 -30.71 1.37 27.57
C LEU A 2 -30.77 1.88 26.12
N THR A 3 -31.80 2.65 25.78
CA THR A 3 -32.00 3.20 24.42
C THR A 3 -30.93 4.21 24.03
N ILE A 4 -30.52 5.06 24.97
CA ILE A 4 -29.45 6.05 24.77
C ILE A 4 -28.10 5.35 24.60
N LEU A 5 -27.83 4.30 25.38
CA LEU A 5 -26.63 3.47 25.25
C LEU A 5 -26.60 2.71 23.91
N ALA A 6 -27.75 2.19 23.47
CA ALA A 6 -27.88 1.54 22.17
C ALA A 6 -27.61 2.52 21.02
N LEU A 7 -28.22 3.70 21.04
CA LEU A 7 -27.97 4.75 20.05
C LEU A 7 -26.51 5.20 20.03
N ALA A 8 -25.90 5.40 21.21
CA ALA A 8 -24.49 5.73 21.32
C ALA A 8 -23.59 4.65 20.71
N SER A 9 -23.89 3.37 20.94
CA SER A 9 -23.13 2.24 20.36
C SER A 9 -23.23 2.17 18.83
N VAL A 10 -24.40 2.43 18.25
CA VAL A 10 -24.60 2.45 16.79
C VAL A 10 -23.83 3.60 16.15
N VAL A 11 -23.86 4.78 16.78
CA VAL A 11 -23.07 5.93 16.33
C VAL A 11 -21.57 5.62 16.43
N LEU A 12 -21.09 5.06 17.54
CA LEU A 12 -19.67 4.71 17.72
C LEU A 12 -19.17 3.65 16.72
N LEU A 13 -20.01 2.67 16.35
CA LEU A 13 -19.64 1.64 15.36
C LEU A 13 -19.75 2.13 13.91
N GLY A 14 -20.61 3.12 13.62
CA GLY A 14 -20.81 3.67 12.28
C GLY A 14 -19.75 4.69 11.83
N ILE A 15 -18.93 5.21 12.76
CA ILE A 15 -17.85 6.17 12.46
C ILE A 15 -16.52 5.45 12.20
N VAL A 16 -16.48 4.11 12.23
CA VAL A 16 -15.28 3.39 11.80
C VAL A 16 -15.06 3.74 10.34
N PRO A 17 -14.00 4.50 9.98
CA PRO A 17 -13.73 4.77 8.59
C PRO A 17 -13.51 3.40 7.95
N GLN A 18 -14.40 3.02 7.04
CA GLN A 18 -14.08 1.93 6.12
C GLN A 18 -12.79 2.36 5.46
N GLN A 19 -11.71 1.65 5.75
CA GLN A 19 -10.46 1.79 5.00
C GLN A 19 -10.80 1.31 3.59
N SER A 20 -11.34 2.21 2.76
CA SER A 20 -11.41 1.99 1.33
C SER A 20 -9.96 1.99 0.90
N GLU A 21 -9.41 0.81 0.66
CA GLU A 21 -8.01 0.64 0.31
C GLU A 21 -7.79 1.15 -1.11
N ALA A 22 -7.85 2.47 -1.34
CA ALA A 22 -7.92 3.08 -2.67
C ALA A 22 -6.76 2.73 -3.60
N ILE A 23 -5.70 2.13 -3.05
CA ILE A 23 -4.45 1.81 -3.71
C ILE A 23 -4.16 0.34 -3.46
N VAL A 24 -3.96 -0.44 -4.52
CA VAL A 24 -3.45 -1.81 -4.46
C VAL A 24 -1.98 -1.77 -4.83
N ILE A 25 -1.14 -2.39 -4.02
CA ILE A 25 0.31 -2.46 -4.25
C ILE A 25 0.68 -3.88 -4.69
N TYR A 26 1.41 -3.99 -5.80
CA TYR A 26 1.88 -5.24 -6.37
C TYR A 26 3.40 -5.30 -6.29
N THR A 27 3.90 -6.18 -5.43
CA THR A 27 5.32 -6.55 -5.41
C THR A 27 5.55 -7.78 -6.28
N GLY A 28 6.71 -7.85 -6.95
CA GLY A 28 7.08 -9.02 -7.74
C GLY A 28 7.21 -10.31 -6.90
N TRP A 29 7.28 -11.44 -7.59
CA TRP A 29 7.51 -12.75 -6.95
C TRP A 29 8.87 -12.85 -6.25
N GLU A 30 9.00 -13.87 -5.39
CA GLU A 30 10.25 -14.23 -4.75
C GLU A 30 11.39 -14.39 -5.76
N ARG A 31 12.55 -13.84 -5.41
CA ARG A 31 13.76 -13.90 -6.23
C ARG A 31 14.82 -14.66 -5.47
N HIS A 32 15.39 -15.67 -6.12
CA HIS A 32 16.58 -16.37 -5.64
C HIS A 32 17.80 -15.87 -6.42
N ALA A 33 18.86 -15.52 -5.69
CA ALA A 33 20.05 -14.90 -6.25
C ALA A 33 21.31 -15.47 -5.61
N LEU A 34 22.41 -15.46 -6.36
CA LEU A 34 23.72 -15.80 -5.82
C LEU A 34 24.31 -14.59 -5.08
N VAL A 35 25.08 -14.84 -4.02
CA VAL A 35 25.76 -13.79 -3.25
C VAL A 35 26.66 -12.96 -4.18
N GLY A 36 26.51 -11.63 -4.11
CA GLY A 36 27.24 -10.69 -4.97
C GLY A 36 26.60 -10.43 -6.34
N SER A 37 25.44 -11.02 -6.64
CA SER A 37 24.67 -10.69 -7.85
C SER A 37 23.88 -9.40 -7.68
N ASP A 38 23.71 -8.67 -8.78
CA ASP A 38 22.76 -7.56 -8.84
C ASP A 38 21.33 -8.10 -9.00
N ILE A 39 20.40 -7.59 -8.18
CA ILE A 39 19.00 -7.99 -8.19
C ILE A 39 18.11 -6.76 -8.18
N ARG A 40 17.16 -6.73 -9.11
CA ARG A 40 16.16 -5.66 -9.20
C ARG A 40 14.83 -6.13 -8.62
N LEU A 41 14.37 -5.43 -7.59
CA LEU A 41 13.02 -5.55 -7.06
C LEU A 41 12.11 -4.57 -7.79
N SER A 42 10.88 -5.01 -8.08
CA SER A 42 9.87 -4.21 -8.76
C SER A 42 8.61 -4.13 -7.91
N CYS A 43 8.03 -2.94 -7.86
CA CYS A 43 6.73 -2.67 -7.28
C CYS A 43 5.94 -1.81 -8.25
N SER A 44 4.66 -2.12 -8.41
CA SER A 44 3.68 -1.33 -9.14
C SER A 44 2.50 -1.09 -8.23
N PHE A 45 1.67 -0.08 -8.52
CA PHE A 45 0.44 0.14 -7.79
C PHE A 45 -0.70 0.45 -8.76
N PHE A 46 -1.92 0.22 -8.30
CA PHE A 46 -3.13 0.62 -9.00
C PHE A 46 -4.01 1.41 -8.03
N SER A 47 -4.57 2.53 -8.48
CA SER A 47 -5.57 3.26 -7.71
C SER A 47 -6.83 3.49 -8.52
N TRP A 48 -7.99 3.29 -7.90
CA TRP A 48 -9.29 3.66 -8.48
C TRP A 48 -9.73 5.07 -8.08
N ARG A 49 -8.85 5.82 -7.39
CA ARG A 49 -9.00 7.24 -7.09
C ARG A 49 -7.83 7.97 -7.74
N TRP A 50 -8.00 9.27 -7.97
CA TRP A 50 -6.90 10.12 -8.38
C TRP A 50 -5.79 10.05 -7.31
N THR A 51 -4.56 9.82 -7.75
CA THR A 51 -3.36 9.95 -6.93
C THR A 51 -2.77 11.34 -7.13
N SER A 52 -2.13 11.88 -6.08
CA SER A 52 -1.41 13.15 -6.22
C SER A 52 -0.22 12.97 -7.17
N ASP A 53 0.23 14.06 -7.81
CA ASP A 53 1.45 14.08 -8.63
C ASP A 53 2.72 13.76 -7.81
N ASP A 54 2.66 13.95 -6.49
CA ASP A 54 3.72 13.63 -5.53
C ASP A 54 3.42 12.29 -4.86
N VAL A 55 3.98 11.21 -5.41
CA VAL A 55 3.90 9.87 -4.84
C VAL A 55 5.25 9.48 -4.23
N THR A 56 5.21 9.00 -2.99
CA THR A 56 6.39 8.47 -2.30
C THR A 56 6.34 6.95 -2.24
N PHE A 57 7.39 6.30 -2.72
CA PHE A 57 7.61 4.86 -2.59
C PHE A 57 8.61 4.58 -1.48
N SER A 58 8.22 3.74 -0.52
CA SER A 58 9.12 3.27 0.54
C SER A 58 9.28 1.75 0.47
N TRP A 59 10.51 1.27 0.38
CA TRP A 59 10.84 -0.14 0.49
C TRP A 59 11.37 -0.43 1.88
N SER A 60 10.83 -1.47 2.53
CA SER A 60 11.35 -1.96 3.80
C SER A 60 11.81 -3.39 3.64
N TYR A 61 13.07 -3.68 3.99
CA TYR A 61 13.64 -5.01 3.95
C TYR A 61 13.97 -5.50 5.35
N ARG A 62 13.49 -6.71 5.70
CA ARG A 62 13.84 -7.40 6.94
C ARG A 62 14.44 -8.78 6.60
N PRO A 63 15.70 -9.05 6.98
CA PRO A 63 16.28 -10.37 6.79
C PRO A 63 15.68 -11.41 7.74
N ASP A 64 15.72 -12.68 7.35
CA ASP A 64 15.18 -13.78 8.12
C ASP A 64 15.85 -13.90 9.50
N GLY A 65 15.03 -14.06 10.54
CA GLY A 65 15.49 -14.18 11.92
C GLY A 65 15.91 -12.85 12.58
N ALA A 66 15.95 -11.73 11.84
CA ALA A 66 16.21 -10.43 12.42
C ALA A 66 14.96 -9.86 13.10
N ARG A 67 15.10 -9.46 14.38
CA ARG A 67 14.00 -8.86 15.15
C ARG A 67 13.77 -7.38 14.78
N ASP A 68 14.86 -6.64 14.56
CA ASP A 68 14.82 -5.17 14.51
C ASP A 68 15.55 -4.55 13.29
N ALA A 69 16.12 -5.37 12.39
CA ALA A 69 16.83 -4.84 11.22
C ALA A 69 15.84 -4.60 10.07
N ILE A 70 15.41 -3.34 9.92
CA ILE A 70 14.65 -2.88 8.76
C ILE A 70 15.52 -1.87 8.01
N SER A 71 15.89 -2.17 6.76
CA SER A 71 16.48 -1.18 5.87
C SER A 71 15.35 -0.51 5.08
N THR A 72 15.29 0.82 5.13
CA THR A 72 14.26 1.59 4.42
C THR A 72 14.85 2.43 3.29
N PHE A 73 14.34 2.27 2.08
CA PHE A 73 14.71 3.08 0.91
C PHE A 73 13.50 3.91 0.47
N HIS A 74 13.71 5.20 0.25
CA HIS A 74 12.66 6.14 -0.16
C HIS A 74 12.97 6.69 -1.54
N SER A 75 12.01 6.60 -2.45
CA SER A 75 12.07 7.20 -3.78
C SER A 75 10.80 7.99 -4.04
N HIS A 76 10.94 9.20 -4.57
CA HIS A 76 9.81 9.95 -5.10
C HIS A 76 9.60 9.53 -6.55
N GLY A 77 8.34 9.41 -6.97
CA GLY A 77 7.98 9.17 -8.36
C GLY A 77 6.79 10.03 -8.75
N GLU A 78 6.61 10.18 -10.05
CA GLU A 78 5.43 10.83 -10.65
C GLU A 78 4.42 9.73 -11.01
N GLY A 79 3.15 9.94 -10.70
CA GLY A 79 2.08 9.03 -11.10
C GLY A 79 1.73 9.27 -12.56
N ASP A 80 1.86 8.25 -13.41
CA ASP A 80 1.41 8.33 -14.80
C ASP A 80 -0.05 7.84 -14.88
N ASP A 81 -0.95 8.67 -15.38
CA ASP A 81 -2.35 8.30 -15.65
C ASP A 81 -2.44 7.44 -16.93
N GLU A 82 -2.40 6.12 -16.80
CA GLU A 82 -2.78 5.22 -17.89
C GLU A 82 -4.33 5.18 -17.99
N GLU A 83 -4.89 5.94 -18.94
CA GLU A 83 -6.34 5.94 -19.21
C GLU A 83 -6.78 4.56 -19.71
N GLU A 84 -7.67 3.90 -18.96
CA GLU A 84 -8.25 2.61 -19.32
C GLU A 84 -9.13 2.79 -20.58
N ASP A 85 -8.60 2.44 -21.75
CA ASP A 85 -9.34 2.43 -23.02
C ASP A 85 -10.49 1.41 -22.92
N LYS A 86 -11.68 1.91 -22.61
CA LYS A 86 -12.93 1.14 -22.69
C LYS A 86 -13.27 0.94 -24.15
N GLY A 87 -12.63 -0.06 -24.77
CA GLY A 87 -12.98 -0.57 -26.09
C GLY A 87 -14.49 -0.84 -26.18
N GLY A 88 -15.13 -0.15 -27.14
CA GLY A 88 -16.56 -0.24 -27.43
C GLY A 88 -16.98 -1.45 -28.24
#